data_AF-A0A967GEZ4-F1
#
_entry.id   AF-A0A967GEZ4-F1
#
_cell.length_a   1.000
_cell.length_b   1.000
_cell.length_c   1.000
_cell.angle_alpha   90.00
_cell.angle_beta   90.00
_cell.angle_gamma   90.00
#
_symmetry.space_group_name_H-M   'P 1'
#
loop_
_entity.id
_entity.type
_entity.pdbx_description
1 polymer ?
#
loop_
_entity_poly.entity_id
_entity_poly.type
_entity_poly.pdbx_seq_one_letter_code
_entity_poly.pdbx_strand_id
1 'polypeptide(L)'
;MSKSLLIMIALAVLATTAAWHKSPTLAWQGATAATRMFLNVAPALLVGFLLGGMVQVLLPRDLVAAYAGEDSGLTGLLVATVAGAITP
;
A
#
# COMPACT_ATOMS: atom_id res chain seq x y z
N MET A 1 10.80 12.65 8.45
CA MET A 1 9.88 11.54 8.79
C MET A 1 8.49 12.14 9.02
N SER A 2 7.44 11.68 8.34
CA SER A 2 6.08 12.14 8.66
C SER A 2 5.68 11.65 10.06
N LYS A 3 4.85 12.43 10.77
CA LYS A 3 4.37 12.06 12.12
C LYS A 3 3.67 10.70 12.13
N SER A 4 2.95 10.37 11.06
CA SER A 4 2.28 9.08 10.87
C SER A 4 3.27 7.90 10.80
N LEU A 5 4.39 8.07 10.09
CA LEU A 5 5.40 7.03 9.96
C LEU A 5 6.08 6.73 11.30
N LEU A 6 6.33 7.76 12.10
CA LEU A 6 6.85 7.59 13.47
C LEU A 6 5.88 6.78 14.35
N ILE A 7 4.58 7.06 14.26
CA ILE A 7 3.55 6.31 15.00
C ILE A 7 3.53 4.84 14.58
N MET A 8 3.58 4.55 13.27
CA MET A 8 3.60 3.18 12.77
C MET A 8 4.84 2.41 13.23
N ILE A 9 6.02 3.04 13.19
CA ILE A 9 7.26 2.44 13.71
C ILE A 9 7.12 2.14 15.20
N ALA A 10 6.62 3.10 15.99
CA ALA A 10 6.46 2.91 17.43
C ALA A 10 5.52 1.73 17.74
N LEU A 11 4.38 1.62 17.04
CA LEU A 11 3.45 0.51 17.19
C LEU A 11 4.07 -0.83 16.79
N ALA A 12 4.81 -0.87 15.68
CA ALA A 12 5.48 -2.09 15.22
C ALA A 12 6.54 -2.56 16.22
N VAL A 13 7.33 -1.64 16.79
CA VAL A 13 8.32 -1.94 17.83
C VAL A 13 7.61 -2.45 19.09
N LEU A 14 6.55 -1.78 19.56
CA LEU A 14 5.79 -2.20 20.74
C LEU A 14 5.16 -3.59 20.57
N ALA A 15 4.59 -3.88 19.40
CA ALA A 15 4.04 -5.20 19.12
C ALA A 15 5.13 -6.29 19.10
N THR A 16 6.29 -5.98 18.52
CA THR A 16 7.43 -6.89 18.45
C THR A 16 8.02 -7.16 19.84
N THR A 17 8.18 -6.12 20.68
CA THR A 17 8.67 -6.28 22.05
C THR A 17 7.66 -7.04 22.90
N ALA A 18 6.36 -6.77 22.78
CA ALA A 18 5.32 -7.53 23.47
C ALA A 18 5.32 -9.02 23.06
N ALA A 19 5.54 -9.32 21.77
CA ALA A 19 5.69 -10.70 21.30
C ALA A 19 6.95 -11.36 21.88
N TRP A 20 8.07 -10.64 21.91
CA TRP A 20 9.34 -11.11 22.48
C TRP A 20 9.22 -11.47 23.97
N HIS A 21 8.51 -10.65 24.74
CA HIS A 21 8.27 -10.91 26.17
C HIS A 21 7.38 -12.13 26.42
N LYS A 22 6.45 -12.46 25.50
CA LYS A 22 5.62 -13.68 25.62
C LYS A 22 6.39 -14.94 25.24
N SER A 23 7.07 -14.92 24.10
CA SER A 23 8.04 -15.95 23.73
C SER A 23 8.87 -15.49 22.52
N PRO A 24 10.19 -15.75 22.51
CA PRO A 24 11.04 -15.41 21.37
C PRO A 24 10.60 -16.08 20.04
N THR A 25 9.95 -17.24 20.13
CA THR A 25 9.42 -17.97 18.97
C THR A 25 8.29 -17.22 18.27
N LEU A 26 7.43 -16.51 19.00
CA LEU A 26 6.35 -15.69 18.40
C LEU A 26 6.90 -14.49 17.64
N ALA A 27 7.94 -13.84 18.15
CA ALA A 27 8.60 -12.74 17.45
C ALA A 27 9.22 -13.22 16.12
N TRP A 28 9.86 -14.39 16.13
CA TRP A 28 10.42 -14.99 14.92
C TRP A 28 9.34 -15.40 13.89
N GLN A 29 8.24 -16.00 14.34
CA GLN A 29 7.10 -16.32 13.49
C GLN A 29 6.47 -15.06 12.87
N GLY A 30 6.31 -13.99 13.67
CA GLY A 30 5.83 -12.70 13.19
C GLY A 30 6.75 -12.09 12.13
N ALA A 31 8.07 -12.09 12.36
CA ALA A 31 9.05 -11.57 11.41
C ALA A 31 9.06 -12.35 10.10
N THR A 32 9.08 -13.68 10.17
CA THR A 32 9.04 -14.54 8.97
C THR A 32 7.74 -14.39 8.18
N ALA A 33 6.59 -14.29 8.87
CA ALA A 33 5.31 -14.01 8.22
C ALA A 33 5.30 -12.64 7.54
N ALA A 34 5.79 -11.59 8.21
CA ALA A 34 5.88 -10.24 7.67
C ALA A 34 6.78 -10.19 6.42
N THR A 35 7.98 -10.81 6.48
CA THR A 35 8.89 -10.88 5.34
C THR A 35 8.28 -11.63 4.16
N ARG A 36 7.63 -12.77 4.41
CA ARG A 36 6.96 -13.53 3.36
C ARG A 36 5.82 -12.73 2.72
N MET A 37 5.01 -12.05 3.51
CA MET A 37 3.94 -11.20 3.00
C MET A 37 4.48 -10.04 2.16
N PHE A 38 5.54 -9.38 2.63
CA PHE A 38 6.21 -8.31 1.89
C PHE A 38 6.74 -8.81 0.54
N LEU A 39 7.47 -9.92 0.51
CA LEU A 39 8.04 -10.48 -0.72
C LEU A 39 6.97 -10.98 -1.69
N ASN A 40 5.81 -11.44 -1.20
CA ASN A 40 4.69 -11.83 -2.05
C ASN A 40 4.03 -10.62 -2.73
N VAL A 41 3.90 -9.49 -2.02
CA VAL A 41 3.18 -8.31 -2.51
C VAL A 41 4.09 -7.32 -3.24
N ALA A 42 5.38 -7.26 -2.89
CA ALA A 42 6.34 -6.31 -3.47
C ALA A 42 6.45 -6.38 -5.01
N PRO A 43 6.47 -7.55 -5.67
CA PRO A 43 6.50 -7.62 -7.14
C PRO A 43 5.27 -6.98 -7.78
N ALA A 44 4.08 -7.24 -7.23
CA ALA A 44 2.84 -6.65 -7.72
C ALA A 44 2.82 -5.14 -7.53
N LEU A 45 3.29 -4.65 -6.37
CA LEU A 45 3.44 -3.21 -6.13
C LEU A 45 4.42 -2.57 -7.10
N LEU A 46 5.54 -3.22 -7.40
CA LEU A 46 6.52 -2.72 -8.36
C LEU A 46 5.89 -2.53 -9.75
N VAL A 47 5.16 -3.52 -10.24
CA VAL A 47 4.44 -3.44 -11.52
C VAL A 47 3.37 -2.35 -11.47
N GLY A 48 2.57 -2.30 -10.40
CA GLY A 48 1.54 -1.29 -10.22
C GLY A 48 2.10 0.15 -10.18
N PHE A 49 3.20 0.37 -9.49
CA PHE A 49 3.87 1.67 -9.45
C PHE A 49 4.49 2.06 -10.79
N LEU A 50 5.08 1.10 -11.51
CA LEU A 50 5.58 1.35 -12.87
C LEU A 50 4.45 1.76 -13.80
N LEU A 51 3.33 1.03 -13.80
CA LEU A 51 2.15 1.39 -14.59
C LEU A 51 1.60 2.76 -14.19
N GLY A 52 1.39 3.01 -12.89
CA GLY A 52 0.92 4.29 -12.40
C GLY A 52 1.84 5.47 -12.77
N GLY A 53 3.16 5.26 -12.73
CA GLY A 53 4.14 6.25 -13.17
C GLY A 53 4.11 6.49 -14.68
N MET A 54 4.01 5.43 -15.48
CA MET A 54 3.91 5.53 -16.94
C MET A 54 2.63 6.24 -17.38
N VAL A 55 1.50 6.00 -16.70
CA VAL A 55 0.24 6.70 -16.96
C VAL A 55 0.41 8.21 -16.78
N GLN A 56 1.16 8.67 -15.78
CA GLN A 56 1.42 10.11 -15.57
C GLN A 56 2.30 10.73 -16.66
N VAL A 57 3.16 9.94 -17.31
CA VAL A 57 4.02 10.41 -18.41
C VAL A 57 3.28 10.37 -19.75
N LEU A 58 2.48 9.34 -19.98
CA LEU A 58 1.79 9.11 -21.24
C LEU A 58 0.49 9.90 -21.38
N LEU A 59 -0.21 10.18 -20.28
CA LEU A 59 -1.46 10.92 -20.31
C LEU A 59 -1.25 12.42 -20.05
N PRO A 60 -1.92 13.30 -20.81
CA PRO A 60 -1.96 14.72 -20.51
C PRO A 60 -2.62 14.97 -19.14
N ARG A 61 -2.13 16.00 -18.43
CA ARG A 61 -2.57 16.33 -17.06
C ARG A 61 -4.09 16.51 -16.95
N ASP A 62 -4.71 17.07 -17.98
CA ASP A 62 -6.14 17.36 -18.00
C ASP A 62 -6.98 16.08 -17.95
N LEU A 63 -6.53 14.99 -18.58
CA LEU A 63 -7.20 13.69 -18.52
C LEU A 63 -7.00 13.02 -17.15
N VAL A 64 -5.80 13.13 -16.57
CA VAL A 64 -5.55 12.59 -15.23
C VAL A 64 -6.43 13.32 -14.21
N ALA A 65 -6.54 14.65 -14.30
CA ALA A 65 -7.39 15.45 -13.42
C ALA A 65 -8.88 15.07 -13.57
N ALA A 66 -9.38 14.96 -14.81
CA ALA A 66 -10.77 14.67 -15.09
C ALA A 66 -11.23 13.24 -14.71
N TYR A 67 -10.34 12.23 -14.74
CA TYR A 67 -10.72 10.84 -14.50
C TYR A 67 -10.18 10.23 -13.19
N ALA A 68 -9.05 10.72 -12.69
CA ALA A 68 -8.39 10.20 -11.50
C ALA A 68 -8.10 11.28 -10.43
N GLY A 69 -8.31 12.56 -10.75
CA GLY A 69 -8.07 13.69 -9.86
C GLY A 69 -9.35 14.21 -9.21
N GLU A 70 -9.22 15.36 -8.55
CA GLU A 70 -10.32 16.03 -7.84
C GLU A 70 -11.52 16.37 -8.73
N ASP A 71 -11.31 16.56 -10.03
CA ASP A 71 -12.38 16.86 -11.00
C ASP A 71 -13.20 15.61 -11.38
N SER A 72 -12.75 14.39 -11.04
CA SER A 72 -13.46 13.15 -11.41
C SER A 72 -14.75 12.90 -10.62
N GLY A 73 -14.90 13.57 -9.48
CA GLY A 73 -16.10 13.54 -8.65
C GLY A 73 -16.60 12.12 -8.34
N LEU A 74 -17.93 11.96 -8.26
CA LEU A 74 -18.56 10.69 -7.93
C LEU A 74 -18.36 9.62 -9.01
N THR A 75 -18.29 10.02 -10.28
CA THR A 75 -18.11 9.11 -11.42
C THR A 75 -16.74 8.45 -11.38
N GLY A 76 -15.67 9.20 -11.11
CA GLY A 76 -14.32 8.65 -10.96
C GLY A 76 -14.24 7.65 -9.81
N LEU A 77 -14.88 7.96 -8.67
CA LEU A 77 -14.93 7.06 -7.52
C LEU A 77 -15.66 5.74 -7.84
N LEU A 78 -16.80 5.79 -8.54
CA LEU A 78 -17.54 4.60 -8.95
C LEU A 78 -16.73 3.72 -9.90
N VAL A 79 -16.08 4.33 -10.90
CA VAL A 79 -15.23 3.60 -11.85
C VAL A 79 -14.03 2.96 -11.14
N ALA A 80 -13.35 3.70 -10.25
CA ALA A 80 -12.23 3.16 -9.47
C ALA A 80 -12.67 2.02 -8.55
N THR A 81 -13.86 2.11 -7.97
CA THR A 81 -14.42 1.05 -7.10
C THR A 81 -14.74 -0.22 -7.90
N VAL A 82 -15.38 -0.08 -9.06
CA VAL A 82 -15.70 -1.22 -9.93
C VAL A 82 -14.43 -1.86 -10.50
N ALA A 83 -13.49 -1.05 -10.97
CA ALA A 83 -12.19 -1.53 -11.44
C ALA A 83 -11.42 -2.26 -10.33
N GLY A 84 -11.43 -1.71 -9.11
CA GLY A 84 -10.86 -2.35 -7.92
C GLY A 84 -11.57 -3.66 -7.57
N ALA A 85 -12.90 -3.71 -7.64
CA ALA A 85 -13.67 -4.93 -7.36
C ALA A 85 -13.43 -6.06 -8.38
N ILE A 86 -13.11 -5.71 -9.62
CA ILE A 86 -12.79 -6.67 -10.70
C ILE A 86 -11.32 -7.15 -10.61
N THR A 87 -10.45 -6.40 -9.93
CA THR A 87 -9.04 -6.76 -9.73
C THR A 87 -8.89 -7.52 -8.41
N PRO A 88 -8.75 -8.85 -8.40
CA PRO A 88 -8.67 -9.64 -7.17
C PRO A 88 -7.39 -9.39 -6.35
#